data_AF-A0A560VLD1-F1
#
_entry.id   AF-A0A560VLD1-F1
#
_cell.length_a   1.000
_cell.length_b   1.000
_cell.length_c   1.000
_cell.angle_alpha   90.00
_cell.angle_beta   90.00
_cell.angle_gamma   90.00
#
_symmetry.space_group_name_H-M   'P 1'
#
loop_
_entity.id
_entity.type
_entity.pdbx_description
1 polymer ?
#
loop_
_entity_poly.entity_id
_entity_poly.type
_entity_poly.pdbx_seq_one_letter_code
_entity_poly.pdbx_strand_id
1 'polypeptide(L)'
;MKKSELLRSIRSDSSAFVDRHLPAGAQAELQRLIGERRCEVDVDTFLMFASIRESLGTSGTGNRQTDREASEIMALLCVGDA
;
A
#
# COMPACT_ATOMS: atom_id res chain seq x y z
N MET A 1 12.02 3.08 8.28
CA MET A 1 11.41 4.43 8.22
C MET A 1 10.36 4.52 9.33
N LYS A 2 10.13 5.68 9.96
CA LYS A 2 9.06 5.81 10.98
C LYS A 2 7.69 5.97 10.30
N LYS A 3 6.62 5.48 10.93
CA LYS A 3 5.23 5.63 10.46
C LYS A 3 4.87 7.07 10.08
N SER A 4 5.30 8.05 10.87
CA SER A 4 5.05 9.47 10.62
C SER A 4 5.79 10.03 9.40
N GLU A 5 6.97 9.49 9.08
CA GLU A 5 7.73 9.87 7.87
C GLU A 5 7.05 9.30 6.63
N LEU A 6 6.57 8.05 6.71
CA LEU A 6 5.84 7.37 5.65
C LEU A 6 4.53 8.10 5.33
N LEU A 7 3.74 8.43 6.35
CA LEU A 7 2.52 9.24 6.21
C LEU A 7 2.80 10.61 5.58
N ARG A 8 3.88 11.30 6.01
CA ARG A 8 4.24 12.60 5.43
C ARG A 8 4.62 12.46 3.96
N SER A 9 5.38 11.43 3.60
CA SER A 9 5.77 11.15 2.21
C SER A 9 4.55 10.93 1.32
N ILE A 10 3.63 10.06 1.74
CA ILE A 10 2.42 9.75 0.97
C ILE A 10 1.51 10.98 0.83
N ARG A 11 1.30 11.73 1.91
CA ARG A 11 0.46 12.95 1.85
C ARG A 11 1.08 14.06 1.00
N SER A 12 2.41 14.09 0.88
CA SER A 12 3.10 15.07 0.04
C SER A 12 2.95 14.75 -1.44
N ASP A 13 3.08 13.47 -1.82
CA ASP A 13 2.93 13.01 -3.19
C ASP A 13 2.64 11.51 -3.21
N SER A 14 1.35 11.17 -3.31
CA SER A 14 0.87 9.79 -3.29
C SER A 14 1.24 9.04 -4.58
N SER A 15 1.20 9.72 -5.73
CA SER A 15 1.56 9.13 -7.02
C SER A 15 3.04 8.76 -7.06
N ALA A 16 3.92 9.70 -6.74
CA ALA A 16 5.36 9.45 -6.74
C ALA A 16 5.79 8.47 -5.64
N PHE A 17 4.98 8.32 -4.58
CA PHE A 17 5.18 7.26 -3.60
C PHE A 17 4.88 5.88 -4.21
N VAL A 18 3.74 5.72 -4.87
CA VAL A 18 3.37 4.46 -5.55
C VAL A 18 4.42 4.11 -6.61
N ASP A 19 4.79 5.05 -7.47
CA ASP A 19 5.78 4.83 -8.54
C ASP A 19 7.14 4.30 -8.02
N ARG A 20 7.57 4.76 -6.84
CA ARG A 20 8.85 4.36 -6.23
C ARG A 20 8.81 3.05 -5.46
N HIS A 21 7.64 2.68 -4.91
CA HIS A 21 7.53 1.60 -3.95
C HIS A 21 6.64 0.45 -4.40
N LEU A 22 5.94 0.57 -5.54
CA LEU A 22 5.11 -0.52 -6.04
C LEU A 22 6.00 -1.72 -6.40
N PRO A 23 5.75 -2.90 -5.80
CA PRO A 23 6.55 -4.08 -6.10
C PRO A 23 6.23 -4.59 -7.51
N ALA A 24 7.25 -5.11 -8.21
CA ALA A 24 7.14 -5.53 -9.61
C ALA A 24 5.99 -6.55 -9.88
N GLY A 25 5.60 -7.33 -8.88
CA GLY A 25 4.50 -8.30 -8.99
C GLY A 25 3.09 -7.76 -8.74
N ALA A 26 2.94 -6.53 -8.21
CA ALA A 26 1.63 -6.02 -7.77
C ALA A 26 0.63 -5.89 -8.93
N GLN A 27 1.07 -5.43 -10.11
CA GLN A 27 0.18 -5.29 -11.26
C GLN A 27 -0.33 -6.65 -11.75
N ALA A 28 0.53 -7.67 -11.79
CA ALA A 28 0.12 -9.01 -12.17
C ALA A 28 -0.87 -9.62 -11.16
N GLU A 29 -0.66 -9.38 -9.86
CA GLU A 29 -1.57 -9.79 -8.81
C GLU A 29 -2.94 -9.10 -8.94
N LEU A 30 -2.97 -7.79 -9.16
CA LEU A 30 -4.19 -7.02 -9.36
C LEU A 30 -5.00 -7.54 -10.57
N GLN A 31 -4.33 -7.76 -11.70
CA GLN A 31 -4.98 -8.31 -12.90
C GLN A 31 -5.57 -9.70 -12.65
N ARG A 32 -4.88 -10.54 -11.87
CA ARG A 32 -5.41 -11.85 -11.46
C ARG A 32 -6.67 -11.69 -10.61
N LEU A 33 -6.68 -10.81 -9.61
CA LEU A 33 -7.84 -10.58 -8.74
C LEU A 33 -9.06 -10.07 -9.53
N ILE A 34 -8.85 -9.10 -10.42
CA ILE A 34 -9.89 -8.59 -11.32
C ILE A 34 -10.43 -9.72 -12.23
N GLY A 35 -9.53 -10.54 -12.78
CA GLY A 35 -9.88 -11.67 -13.64
C GLY A 35 -10.67 -12.76 -12.92
N GLU A 36 -10.38 -13.02 -11.64
CA GLU A 36 -11.08 -14.00 -10.81
C GLU A 36 -12.55 -13.60 -10.54
N ARG A 37 -12.89 -12.30 -10.59
CA ARG A 37 -14.26 -11.77 -10.36
C ARG A 37 -14.91 -12.25 -9.05
N ARG A 38 -14.10 -12.61 -8.06
CA ARG A 38 -14.55 -13.10 -6.74
C ARG A 38 -14.82 -11.96 -5.76
N CYS A 39 -14.26 -10.78 -6.04
CA CYS A 39 -14.42 -9.57 -5.25
C CYS A 39 -14.30 -8.33 -6.14
N GLU A 40 -14.86 -7.23 -5.67
CA GLU A 40 -14.56 -5.89 -6.19
C GLU A 40 -13.24 -5.41 -5.58
N VAL A 41 -12.39 -4.79 -6.42
CA VAL A 41 -11.08 -4.28 -6.01
C VAL A 41 -10.97 -2.83 -6.45
N ASP A 42 -10.77 -1.94 -5.48
CA ASP A 42 -10.36 -0.57 -5.74
C ASP A 42 -8.87 -0.56 -6.12
N VAL A 43 -8.59 -0.14 -7.36
CA VAL A 43 -7.25 -0.22 -7.96
C VAL A 43 -6.25 0.64 -7.19
N ASP A 44 -6.60 1.89 -6.93
CA ASP A 44 -5.69 2.86 -6.31
C ASP A 44 -5.38 2.47 -4.86
N THR A 45 -6.41 2.01 -4.13
CA THR A 45 -6.29 1.50 -2.76
C THR A 45 -5.38 0.26 -2.72
N PHE A 46 -5.55 -0.66 -3.67
CA PHE A 46 -4.70 -1.85 -3.76
C PHE A 46 -3.23 -1.49 -4.02
N LEU A 47 -2.97 -0.62 -4.99
CA LEU A 47 -1.61 -0.20 -5.34
C LEU A 47 -0.95 0.56 -4.18
N MET A 48 -1.67 1.48 -3.54
CA MET A 48 -1.18 2.21 -2.37
C MET A 48 -0.84 1.25 -1.23
N PHE A 49 -1.73 0.29 -0.91
CA PHE A 49 -1.49 -0.70 0.12
C PHE A 49 -0.25 -1.56 -0.19
N ALA A 50 -0.10 -2.03 -1.43
CA ALA A 50 1.05 -2.83 -1.85
C ALA A 50 2.36 -2.04 -1.71
N SER A 51 2.37 -0.76 -2.11
CA SER A 51 3.53 0.14 -1.96
C SER A 51 3.88 0.42 -0.50
N ILE A 52 2.88 0.63 0.37
CA ILE A 52 3.11 0.79 1.82
C ILE A 52 3.70 -0.48 2.41
N ARG A 53 3.11 -1.64 2.10
CA ARG A 53 3.57 -2.94 2.58
C ARG A 53 5.01 -3.21 2.17
N GLU A 54 5.38 -2.91 0.93
CA GLU A 54 6.76 -3.05 0.43
C GLU A 54 7.73 -2.11 1.16
N SER A 55 7.33 -0.85 1.35
CA SER A 55 8.13 0.16 2.07
C SER A 55 8.38 -0.20 3.54
N LEU A 56 7.44 -0.90 4.18
CA LEU A 56 7.59 -1.46 5.54
C LEU A 56 8.42 -2.76 5.52
N GLY A 57 8.21 -3.59 4.49
CA GLY A 57 8.76 -4.94 4.31
C GLY A 57 10.24 -5.01 3.97
N THR A 58 10.88 -3.90 3.56
CA THR A 58 12.35 -3.81 3.41
C THR A 58 13.12 -4.11 4.72
N SER A 59 12.39 -4.27 5.85
CA SER A 59 12.88 -4.71 7.16
C SER A 59 12.90 -6.25 7.35
N GLY A 60 12.53 -7.05 6.34
CA GLY A 60 12.82 -8.49 6.30
C GLY A 60 11.79 -9.45 6.91
N THR A 61 10.56 -9.03 7.20
CA THR A 61 9.51 -10.00 7.59
C THR A 61 8.20 -9.75 6.82
N GLY A 62 7.94 -10.60 5.82
CA GLY A 62 6.62 -10.78 5.22
C GLY A 62 5.68 -11.48 6.20
N ASN A 63 5.37 -10.81 7.32
CA ASN A 63 4.60 -11.35 8.42
C ASN A 63 3.32 -10.51 8.62
N ARG A 64 2.28 -11.11 9.22
CA ARG A 64 0.97 -10.48 9.51
C ARG A 64 1.08 -9.09 10.18
N GLN A 65 2.19 -8.81 10.86
CA GLN A 65 2.50 -7.52 11.45
C GLN A 65 2.65 -6.41 10.40
N THR A 66 3.32 -6.70 9.28
CA THR A 66 3.51 -5.74 8.17
C THR A 66 2.19 -5.41 7.50
N ASP A 67 1.32 -6.42 7.28
CA ASP A 67 -0.02 -6.21 6.73
C ASP A 67 -0.89 -5.37 7.68
N ARG A 68 -0.79 -5.62 8.99
CA ARG A 68 -1.48 -4.83 10.01
C ARG A 68 -1.01 -3.38 10.00
N GLU A 69 0.30 -3.15 10.01
CA GLU A 69 0.85 -1.79 10.03
C GLU A 69 0.51 -1.03 8.74
N ALA A 70 0.56 -1.70 7.58
CA ALA A 70 0.11 -1.13 6.32
C ALA A 70 -1.38 -0.73 6.37
N SER A 71 -2.22 -1.59 6.95
CA SER A 71 -3.65 -1.31 7.13
C SER A 71 -3.90 -0.12 8.07
N GLU A 72 -3.13 -0.01 9.16
CA GLU A 72 -3.22 1.13 10.07
C GLU A 72 -2.81 2.45 9.39
N ILE A 73 -1.80 2.41 8.51
CA ILE A 73 -1.39 3.58 7.72
C ILE A 73 -2.48 3.97 6.71
N MET A 74 -3.05 3.00 5.99
CA MET A 74 -4.17 3.25 5.08
C MET A 74 -5.34 3.92 5.79
N ALA A 75 -5.73 3.42 6.97
CA ALA A 75 -6.79 4.02 7.78
C ALA A 75 -6.47 5.48 8.16
N LEU A 76 -5.22 5.78 8.52
CA LEU A 76 -4.78 7.14 8.86
C LEU A 76 -4.70 8.09 7.66
N LEU A 77 -4.58 7.56 6.44
CA LEU A 77 -4.69 8.34 5.22
C LEU A 77 -6.16 8.72 4.97
N CYS A 78 -7.08 7.76 5.06
CA CYS A 78 -8.51 8.01 4.84
C CYS A 78 -9.14 8.97 5.87
N VAL A 79 -8.64 9.01 7.11
CA VAL A 79 -9.17 9.92 8.16
C VAL A 79 -8.66 11.37 7.98
N GLY A 80 -7.61 11.59 7.18
CA GLY A 80 -7.01 12.91 7.00
C GLY A 80 -7.65 13.80 5.94
N ASP A 81 -8.58 13.27 5.14
CA ASP A 81 -9.25 13.95 4.01
C ASP A 81 -10.67 14.44 4.35
N ALA A 82 -11.02 14.54 5.65
CA ALA A 82 -12.32 15.00 6.15
C ALA A 82 -12.28 16.43 6.71
#